data_AF-A0A1W0WQP7-F1
#
_entry.id   AF-A0A1W0WQP7-F1
#
_cell.length_a   1.000
_cell.length_b   1.000
_cell.length_c   1.000
_cell.angle_alpha   90.00
_cell.angle_beta   90.00
_cell.angle_gamma   90.00
#
_symmetry.space_group_name_H-M   'P 1'
#
loop_
_entity.id
_entity.type
_entity.pdbx_description
1 polymer ?
#
loop_
_entity_poly.entity_id
_entity_poly.type
_entity_poly.pdbx_seq_one_letter_code
_entity_poly.pdbx_strand_id
1 'polypeptide(L)'
;MSWQDYVNNNLLGTGTCKSALLAGHDGNIWAEGGDLQGKISVDELKRIANAFNDASGFQANGAILGGSKYIFLTTDGTVMRLRKGSGGAIVVKTSQAIILATYDESIQPGQCSTVCEKLAFLTAFLNCPLKKSIQFRMSERKAVIKNADMSEEMQQDAVDIATQALEKYNIEKDIAAFIKKEFDKKYNPTWHCIVGRNFGSYVTHETKHFIYFYLGQVAILLFKSG
;
A
#
# COMPACT_ATOMS: atom_id res chain seq x y z
N MET A 1 -8.45 -1.59 9.43
CA MET A 1 -8.98 -0.95 8.21
C MET A 1 -9.88 -1.93 7.51
N SER A 2 -11.09 -1.53 7.12
CA SER A 2 -12.06 -2.40 6.45
C SER A 2 -11.71 -2.54 4.96
N TRP A 3 -12.16 -3.62 4.31
CA TRP A 3 -12.04 -3.78 2.85
C TRP A 3 -12.69 -2.62 2.08
N GLN A 4 -13.74 -2.02 2.66
CA GLN A 4 -14.42 -0.86 2.11
C GLN A 4 -13.53 0.39 2.08
N ASP A 5 -12.73 0.62 3.13
CA ASP A 5 -11.77 1.73 3.17
C ASP A 5 -10.69 1.57 2.09
N TYR A 6 -10.30 0.33 1.80
CA TYR A 6 -9.32 0.06 0.75
C TYR A 6 -9.85 0.43 -0.64
N VAL A 7 -11.07 0.01 -0.96
CA VAL A 7 -11.74 0.34 -2.23
C VAL A 7 -11.96 1.86 -2.34
N ASN A 8 -12.47 2.49 -1.28
CA ASN A 8 -12.77 3.91 -1.29
C ASN A 8 -11.52 4.78 -1.40
N ASN A 9 -10.46 4.49 -0.66
CA ASN A 9 -9.27 5.36 -0.64
C ASN A 9 -8.26 5.04 -1.74
N ASN A 10 -8.04 3.76 -2.06
CA ASN A 10 -6.95 3.34 -2.96
C ASN A 10 -7.41 3.09 -4.39
N LEU A 11 -8.69 2.84 -4.64
CA LEU A 11 -9.23 2.73 -6.00
C LEU A 11 -10.00 4.01 -6.35
N LEU A 12 -11.14 4.25 -5.70
CA LEU A 12 -12.02 5.38 -6.03
C LEU A 12 -11.38 6.74 -5.70
N GLY A 13 -10.70 6.83 -4.56
CA GLY A 13 -10.02 8.05 -4.10
C GLY A 13 -8.89 8.52 -5.00
N THR A 14 -8.40 7.66 -5.91
CA THR A 14 -7.37 8.04 -6.89
C THR A 14 -7.96 8.81 -8.07
N GLY A 15 -9.27 8.79 -8.28
CA GLY A 15 -9.93 9.38 -9.46
C GLY A 15 -9.64 8.63 -10.77
N THR A 16 -8.92 7.50 -10.73
CA THR A 16 -8.58 6.69 -11.91
C THR A 16 -9.57 5.55 -12.17
N CYS A 17 -10.54 5.35 -11.28
CA CYS A 17 -11.59 4.35 -11.41
C CYS A 17 -12.93 5.00 -11.07
N LYS A 18 -13.97 4.72 -11.87
CA LYS A 18 -15.35 5.15 -11.58
C LYS A 18 -16.09 4.20 -10.67
N SER A 19 -15.81 2.90 -10.80
CA SER A 19 -16.34 1.91 -9.89
C SER A 19 -15.30 0.86 -9.62
N ALA A 20 -15.37 0.28 -8.44
CA ALA A 20 -14.41 -0.69 -7.96
C ALA A 20 -15.09 -1.71 -7.04
N LEU A 21 -14.65 -2.94 -7.12
CA LEU A 21 -15.20 -4.09 -6.42
C LEU A 21 -14.06 -5.02 -6.02
N LEU A 22 -14.15 -5.57 -4.82
CA LEU A 22 -13.33 -6.65 -4.30
C LEU A 22 -14.23 -7.80 -3.89
N ALA A 23 -14.01 -8.97 -4.47
CA ALA A 23 -14.76 -10.19 -4.19
C ALA A 23 -13.84 -11.41 -4.04
N GLY A 24 -14.30 -12.45 -3.38
CA GLY A 24 -13.64 -13.76 -3.36
C GLY A 24 -13.86 -14.53 -4.67
N HIS A 25 -13.08 -15.61 -4.87
CA HIS A 25 -13.29 -16.53 -6.00
C HIS A 25 -14.64 -17.27 -5.96
N ASP A 26 -15.27 -17.31 -4.78
CA ASP A 26 -16.62 -17.82 -4.55
C ASP A 26 -17.72 -16.84 -5.03
N GLY A 27 -17.32 -15.64 -5.46
CA GLY A 27 -18.22 -14.56 -5.87
C GLY A 27 -18.79 -13.76 -4.70
N ASN A 28 -18.34 -14.01 -3.47
CA ASN A 28 -18.77 -13.24 -2.31
C ASN A 28 -18.09 -11.85 -2.33
N ILE A 29 -18.90 -10.79 -2.30
CA ILE A 29 -18.42 -9.41 -2.37
C ILE A 29 -17.95 -8.97 -0.98
N TRP A 30 -16.70 -8.53 -0.88
CA TRP A 30 -16.11 -8.06 0.37
C TRP A 30 -16.18 -6.54 0.49
N ALA A 31 -16.09 -5.83 -0.64
CA ALA A 31 -16.23 -4.39 -0.70
C ALA A 31 -16.58 -3.94 -2.12
N GLU A 32 -17.41 -2.92 -2.26
CA GLU A 32 -17.81 -2.37 -3.55
C GLU A 32 -18.02 -0.86 -3.45
N GLY A 33 -17.86 -0.15 -4.56
CA GLY A 33 -18.16 1.27 -4.59
C GLY A 33 -18.22 1.85 -6.01
N GLY A 34 -18.87 3.00 -6.10
CA GLY A 34 -19.17 3.67 -7.37
C GLY A 34 -20.41 3.10 -8.07
N ASP A 35 -20.54 3.35 -9.36
CA ASP A 35 -21.74 3.06 -10.16
C ASP A 35 -22.11 1.58 -10.31
N LEU A 36 -21.20 0.66 -10.01
CA LEU A 36 -21.42 -0.79 -10.04
C LEU A 36 -21.93 -1.37 -8.71
N GLN A 37 -22.01 -0.55 -7.66
CA GLN A 37 -22.47 -0.99 -6.33
C GLN A 37 -23.87 -1.61 -6.41
N GLY A 38 -24.01 -2.84 -5.92
CA GLY A 38 -25.27 -3.60 -5.89
C GLY A 38 -25.79 -4.06 -7.24
N LYS A 39 -25.04 -3.88 -8.34
CA LYS A 39 -25.46 -4.29 -9.69
C LYS A 39 -24.84 -5.62 -10.14
N ILE A 40 -23.70 -6.00 -9.58
CA ILE A 40 -22.98 -7.21 -9.95
C ILE A 40 -23.53 -8.39 -9.14
N SER A 41 -23.92 -9.44 -9.86
CA SER A 41 -24.37 -10.69 -9.25
C SER A 41 -23.21 -11.64 -8.94
N VAL A 42 -23.41 -12.50 -7.95
CA VAL A 42 -22.45 -13.56 -7.58
C VAL A 42 -22.14 -14.49 -8.76
N ASP A 43 -23.12 -14.75 -9.61
CA ASP A 43 -22.95 -15.62 -10.78
C ASP A 43 -22.08 -15.00 -11.87
N GLU A 44 -22.16 -13.68 -12.07
CA GLU A 44 -21.24 -12.96 -12.96
C GLU A 44 -19.80 -13.05 -12.43
N LEU A 45 -19.59 -12.89 -11.12
CA LEU A 45 -18.26 -12.98 -10.51
C LEU A 45 -17.65 -14.39 -10.62
N LYS A 46 -18.46 -15.43 -10.42
CA LYS A 46 -18.01 -16.82 -10.63
C LYS A 46 -17.61 -17.09 -12.08
N ARG A 47 -18.36 -16.55 -13.05
CA ARG A 47 -18.00 -16.65 -14.47
C ARG A 47 -16.67 -15.96 -14.76
N ILE A 48 -16.44 -14.78 -14.18
CA ILE A 48 -15.17 -14.05 -14.29
C ILE A 48 -14.02 -14.84 -13.65
N ALA A 49 -14.23 -15.42 -12.46
CA ALA A 49 -13.24 -16.25 -11.77
C ALA A 49 -12.78 -17.43 -12.64
N ASN A 50 -13.74 -18.11 -13.26
CA ASN A 50 -13.50 -19.23 -14.16
C ASN A 50 -12.86 -18.81 -15.49
N ALA A 51 -13.15 -17.60 -15.97
CA ALA A 51 -12.61 -17.07 -17.22
C ALA A 51 -11.09 -16.86 -17.21
N PHE A 52 -10.46 -16.80 -16.03
CA PHE A 52 -9.00 -16.81 -15.91
C PHE A 52 -8.38 -18.19 -16.19
N ASN A 53 -9.14 -19.27 -16.04
CA ASN A 53 -8.70 -20.62 -16.40
C ASN A 53 -9.08 -20.95 -17.85
N ASP A 54 -10.27 -20.53 -18.30
CA ASP A 54 -10.76 -20.73 -19.66
C ASP A 54 -11.44 -19.45 -20.20
N ALA A 55 -10.72 -18.71 -21.03
CA ALA A 55 -11.18 -17.46 -21.62
C ALA A 55 -12.01 -17.64 -22.90
N SER A 56 -12.19 -18.87 -23.42
CA SER A 56 -12.85 -19.13 -24.70
C SER A 56 -14.28 -18.58 -24.78
N GLY A 57 -15.06 -18.75 -23.71
CA GLY A 57 -16.42 -18.24 -23.61
C GLY A 57 -16.49 -16.71 -23.64
N PHE A 58 -15.49 -16.03 -23.08
CA PHE A 58 -15.39 -14.56 -23.05
C PHE A 58 -14.88 -13.99 -24.37
N GLN A 59 -14.00 -14.71 -25.08
CA GLN A 59 -13.57 -14.35 -26.43
C GLN A 59 -14.73 -14.42 -27.44
N ALA A 60 -15.60 -15.44 -27.32
CA ALA A 60 -16.73 -15.61 -28.22
C ALA A 60 -17.91 -14.67 -27.90
N ASN A 61 -18.25 -14.52 -26.61
CA ASN A 61 -19.49 -13.85 -26.21
C ASN A 61 -19.30 -12.52 -25.47
N GLY A 62 -18.06 -12.16 -25.08
CA GLY A 62 -17.78 -11.03 -24.20
C GLY A 62 -18.11 -11.32 -22.73
N ALA A 63 -17.81 -10.35 -21.85
CA ALA A 63 -18.12 -10.40 -20.42
C ALA A 63 -19.40 -9.61 -20.12
N ILE A 64 -20.19 -10.02 -19.14
CA ILE A 64 -21.32 -9.23 -18.64
C ILE A 64 -20.98 -8.78 -17.22
N LEU A 65 -20.97 -7.47 -16.99
CA LEU A 65 -20.73 -6.85 -15.69
C LEU A 65 -21.89 -5.92 -15.37
N GLY A 66 -22.64 -6.19 -14.30
CA GLY A 66 -23.74 -5.34 -13.85
C GLY A 66 -24.81 -5.13 -14.93
N GLY A 67 -25.13 -6.21 -15.67
CA GLY A 67 -26.07 -6.18 -16.79
C GLY A 67 -25.55 -5.52 -18.08
N SER A 68 -24.32 -5.00 -18.08
CA SER A 68 -23.70 -4.40 -19.26
C SER A 68 -22.72 -5.36 -19.94
N LYS A 69 -22.80 -5.47 -21.27
CA LYS A 69 -21.87 -6.29 -22.06
C LYS A 69 -20.56 -5.54 -22.33
N TYR A 70 -19.44 -6.20 -22.07
CA TYR A 70 -18.08 -5.76 -22.32
C TYR A 70 -17.40 -6.71 -23.32
N ILE A 71 -16.54 -6.16 -24.17
CA ILE A 71 -15.73 -6.90 -25.12
C ILE A 71 -14.45 -7.33 -24.42
N PHE A 72 -14.12 -8.62 -24.51
CA PHE A 72 -12.86 -9.14 -24.03
C PHE A 72 -11.71 -8.70 -24.95
N LEU A 73 -10.63 -8.17 -24.36
CA LEU A 73 -9.43 -7.82 -25.13
C LEU A 73 -8.35 -8.88 -24.93
N THR A 74 -7.81 -8.97 -23.72
CA THR A 74 -6.65 -9.82 -23.41
C THR A 74 -6.71 -10.29 -21.96
N THR A 75 -6.18 -11.47 -21.70
CA THR A 75 -5.87 -11.97 -20.36
C THR A 75 -4.43 -12.48 -20.34
N ASP A 76 -3.67 -12.16 -19.30
CA ASP A 76 -2.34 -12.72 -19.02
C ASP A 76 -2.38 -13.75 -17.88
N GLY A 77 -3.59 -14.16 -17.47
CA GLY A 77 -3.83 -15.12 -16.37
C GLY A 77 -3.95 -14.47 -15.00
N THR A 78 -3.48 -13.23 -14.83
CA THR A 78 -3.59 -12.44 -13.59
C THR A 78 -4.41 -11.17 -13.78
N VAL A 79 -4.37 -10.57 -14.96
CA VAL A 79 -5.07 -9.36 -15.35
C VAL A 79 -5.87 -9.64 -16.63
N MET A 80 -7.15 -9.31 -16.58
CA MET A 80 -8.08 -9.37 -17.70
C MET A 80 -8.55 -7.95 -18.04
N ARG A 81 -8.42 -7.59 -19.31
CA ARG A 81 -8.81 -6.28 -19.83
C ARG A 81 -10.07 -6.41 -20.66
N LEU A 82 -11.05 -5.57 -20.34
CA LEU A 82 -12.37 -5.52 -20.95
C LEU A 82 -12.64 -4.12 -21.47
N ARG A 83 -13.34 -4.00 -22.59
CA ARG A 83 -13.68 -2.72 -23.23
C ARG A 83 -15.19 -2.56 -23.37
N LYS A 84 -15.70 -1.35 -23.15
CA LYS A 84 -17.10 -0.99 -23.42
C LYS A 84 -17.16 0.41 -24.03
N GLY A 85 -17.28 0.47 -25.36
CA GLY A 85 -17.28 1.72 -26.09
C GLY A 85 -15.96 2.49 -25.93
N SER A 86 -16.04 3.70 -25.36
CA SER A 86 -14.92 4.57 -25.05
C SER A 86 -14.33 4.36 -23.64
N GLY A 87 -15.02 3.62 -22.78
CA GLY A 87 -14.53 3.17 -21.47
C GLY A 87 -14.14 1.68 -21.44
N GLY A 88 -13.86 1.18 -20.25
CA GLY A 88 -13.47 -0.21 -20.06
C GLY A 88 -13.59 -0.70 -18.62
N ALA A 89 -13.17 -1.95 -18.44
CA ALA A 89 -13.03 -2.56 -17.13
C ALA A 89 -11.72 -3.36 -17.07
N ILE A 90 -11.10 -3.37 -15.90
CA ILE A 90 -9.93 -4.18 -15.59
C ILE A 90 -10.31 -5.10 -14.47
N VAL A 91 -10.02 -6.37 -14.64
CA VAL A 91 -10.20 -7.39 -13.62
C VAL A 91 -8.83 -7.95 -13.28
N VAL A 92 -8.47 -7.96 -12.01
CA VAL A 92 -7.23 -8.53 -11.52
C VAL A 92 -7.55 -9.69 -10.57
N LYS A 93 -7.02 -10.88 -10.89
CA LYS A 93 -7.12 -12.10 -10.09
C LYS A 93 -5.89 -12.21 -9.18
N THR A 94 -6.14 -12.42 -7.90
CA THR A 94 -5.12 -12.80 -6.92
C THR A 94 -5.31 -14.24 -6.47
N SER A 95 -4.47 -14.73 -5.56
CA SER A 95 -4.59 -16.10 -5.03
C SER A 95 -5.91 -16.34 -4.29
N GLN A 96 -6.53 -15.32 -3.70
CA GLN A 96 -7.72 -15.46 -2.86
C GLN A 96 -8.88 -14.53 -3.22
N ALA A 97 -8.64 -13.52 -4.06
CA ALA A 97 -9.64 -12.51 -4.40
C ALA A 97 -9.59 -12.12 -5.88
N ILE A 98 -10.63 -11.41 -6.29
CA ILE A 98 -10.83 -10.80 -7.60
C ILE A 98 -11.13 -9.34 -7.36
N ILE A 99 -10.33 -8.48 -7.98
CA ILE A 99 -10.52 -7.04 -8.00
C ILE A 99 -11.08 -6.68 -9.36
N LEU A 100 -12.16 -5.92 -9.39
CA LEU A 100 -12.77 -5.41 -10.62
C LEU A 100 -12.87 -3.90 -10.53
N ALA A 101 -12.39 -3.20 -11.54
CA ALA A 101 -12.50 -1.76 -11.64
C ALA A 101 -12.99 -1.36 -13.02
N THR A 102 -13.88 -0.36 -13.07
CA THR A 102 -14.32 0.27 -14.31
C THR A 102 -13.80 1.68 -14.41
N TYR A 103 -13.55 2.10 -15.64
CA TYR A 103 -13.10 3.44 -15.96
C TYR A 103 -13.80 3.92 -17.24
N ASP A 104 -13.90 5.23 -17.42
CA ASP A 104 -14.49 5.85 -18.60
C ASP A 104 -13.41 6.40 -19.55
N GLU A 105 -13.87 7.08 -20.59
CA GLU A 105 -13.00 7.67 -21.62
C GLU A 105 -12.09 8.80 -21.13
N SER A 106 -12.37 9.37 -19.95
CA SER A 106 -11.52 10.41 -19.37
C SER A 106 -10.22 9.84 -18.77
N ILE A 107 -10.11 8.52 -18.69
CA ILE A 107 -9.04 7.82 -17.98
C ILE A 107 -8.29 6.90 -18.94
N GLN A 108 -6.96 7.04 -18.94
CA GLN A 108 -6.09 6.15 -19.69
C GLN A 108 -6.09 4.74 -19.06
N PRO A 109 -6.29 3.67 -19.86
CA PRO A 109 -6.35 2.29 -19.36
C PRO A 109 -5.13 1.89 -18.51
N GLY A 110 -3.93 2.38 -18.86
CA GLY A 110 -2.70 2.09 -18.12
C GLY A 110 -2.68 2.64 -16.70
N GLN A 111 -3.33 3.77 -16.44
CA GLN A 111 -3.43 4.36 -15.10
C GLN A 111 -4.30 3.50 -14.20
N CYS A 112 -5.47 3.07 -14.70
CA CYS A 112 -6.36 2.16 -13.99
C CYS A 112 -5.70 0.78 -13.75
N SER A 113 -4.98 0.23 -14.74
CA SER A 113 -4.26 -1.06 -14.62
C SER A 113 -3.25 -1.01 -13.48
N THR A 114 -2.43 0.04 -13.46
CA THR A 114 -1.38 0.22 -12.45
C THR A 114 -1.96 0.30 -11.04
N VAL A 115 -3.08 0.99 -10.86
CA VAL A 115 -3.75 1.14 -9.55
C VAL A 115 -4.36 -0.19 -9.09
N CYS A 116 -5.00 -0.93 -9.99
CA CYS A 116 -5.58 -2.24 -9.70
C CYS A 116 -4.50 -3.28 -9.35
N GLU A 117 -3.39 -3.30 -10.10
CA GLU A 117 -2.25 -4.18 -9.86
C GLU A 117 -1.56 -3.87 -8.52
N LYS A 118 -1.42 -2.59 -8.17
CA LYS A 118 -0.91 -2.17 -6.85
C LYS A 118 -1.77 -2.68 -5.71
N LEU A 119 -3.10 -2.62 -5.83
CA LEU A 119 -4.00 -3.15 -4.81
C LEU A 119 -3.98 -4.69 -4.78
N ALA A 120 -3.91 -5.34 -5.94
CA ALA A 120 -3.80 -6.79 -6.06
C ALA A 120 -2.56 -7.30 -5.32
N PHE A 121 -1.44 -6.61 -5.48
CA PHE A 121 -0.24 -6.87 -4.70
C PHE A 121 -0.52 -6.73 -3.19
N LEU A 122 -1.15 -5.63 -2.75
CA LEU A 122 -1.45 -5.43 -1.33
C LEU A 122 -2.37 -6.53 -0.74
N THR A 123 -3.40 -6.95 -1.46
CA THR A 123 -4.35 -7.99 -1.02
C THR A 123 -3.73 -9.39 -0.95
N ALA A 124 -2.81 -9.72 -1.87
CA ALA A 124 -2.05 -10.97 -1.83
C ALA A 124 -1.10 -11.05 -0.62
N PHE A 125 -0.64 -9.90 -0.11
CA PHE A 125 0.27 -9.83 1.04
C PHE A 125 -0.42 -9.97 2.40
N LEU A 126 -1.72 -9.66 2.51
CA LEU A 126 -2.43 -9.66 3.79
C LEU A 126 -2.68 -11.06 4.38
N ASN A 127 -2.62 -12.12 3.56
CA ASN A 127 -2.93 -13.50 3.99
C ASN A 127 -1.83 -14.53 3.70
N CYS A 128 -0.59 -14.11 3.46
CA CYS A 128 0.54 -15.05 3.34
C CYS A 128 0.99 -15.52 4.74
N PRO A 129 0.89 -16.82 5.08
CA PRO A 129 1.31 -17.34 6.39
C PRO A 129 2.83 -17.43 6.56
N LEU A 130 3.61 -17.28 5.48
CA LEU A 130 5.06 -17.45 5.44
C LEU A 130 5.74 -16.21 4.85
N LYS A 131 5.71 -15.09 5.58
CA LYS A 131 6.79 -14.08 5.68
C LYS A 131 6.37 -12.98 6.65
N LYS A 132 6.59 -13.22 7.94
CA LYS A 132 6.53 -12.20 9.02
C LYS A 132 7.65 -11.15 8.95
N SER A 133 8.36 -11.00 7.83
CA SER A 133 9.62 -10.22 7.81
C SER A 133 9.87 -9.33 6.59
N ILE A 134 8.90 -9.08 5.71
CA ILE A 134 9.07 -8.01 4.70
C ILE A 134 7.77 -7.21 4.60
N GLN A 135 7.68 -6.22 5.49
CA GLN A 135 6.71 -5.14 5.50
C GLN A 135 7.01 -4.18 4.34
N PHE A 136 6.09 -3.93 3.42
CA PHE A 136 6.18 -2.76 2.52
C PHE A 136 4.99 -1.85 2.80
N ARG A 137 5.27 -0.78 3.56
CA ARG A 137 4.27 0.12 4.15
C ARG A 137 3.57 0.96 3.08
N MET A 138 2.25 1.11 3.19
CA MET A 138 1.56 2.27 2.65
C MET A 138 1.98 3.50 3.47
N SER A 139 2.38 4.56 2.76
CA SER A 139 2.99 5.80 3.27
C SER A 139 4.23 5.60 4.16
N GLU A 140 5.32 5.06 3.60
CA GLU A 140 6.63 5.38 4.18
C GLU A 140 7.00 6.83 3.90
N ARG A 141 7.11 7.62 4.97
CA ARG A 141 8.19 8.60 5.05
C ARG A 141 9.49 7.80 5.00
N LYS A 142 9.95 7.44 3.80
CA LYS A 142 11.15 6.60 3.61
C LYS A 142 12.29 7.15 4.43
N ALA A 143 12.85 6.33 5.32
CA ALA A 143 14.03 6.70 6.08
C ALA A 143 15.23 6.81 5.13
N VAL A 144 15.84 7.98 5.08
CA VAL A 144 17.08 8.21 4.33
C VAL A 144 18.20 8.41 5.33
N ILE A 145 18.97 7.34 5.57
CA ILE A 145 20.14 7.37 6.42
C ILE A 145 21.23 8.17 5.72
N LYS A 146 21.75 9.20 6.39
CA LYS A 146 22.82 10.05 5.88
C LYS A 146 24.17 9.61 6.43
N ASN A 147 24.21 9.28 7.72
CA ASN A 147 25.40 8.75 8.37
C ASN A 147 24.95 7.89 9.56
N ALA A 148 25.61 6.77 9.77
CA ALA A 148 25.35 5.87 10.89
C ALA A 148 26.65 5.19 11.29
N ASP A 149 27.00 5.30 12.56
CA ASP A 149 28.04 4.54 13.24
C ASP A 149 27.37 3.76 14.37
N MET A 150 26.71 2.64 14.00
CA MET A 150 26.07 1.66 14.89
C MET A 150 25.66 0.41 14.06
N SER A 151 25.28 -0.70 14.70
CA SER A 151 24.86 -1.93 14.01
C SER A 151 23.55 -1.75 13.22
N GLU A 152 23.37 -2.51 12.13
CA GLU A 152 22.14 -2.45 11.30
C GLU A 152 20.87 -2.70 12.10
N GLU A 153 20.92 -3.62 13.08
CA GLU A 153 19.80 -3.88 14.00
C GLU A 153 19.42 -2.63 14.81
N MET A 154 20.41 -1.91 15.32
CA MET A 154 20.19 -0.67 16.09
C MET A 154 19.73 0.48 15.20
N GLN A 155 20.21 0.55 13.95
CA GLN A 155 19.73 1.53 12.97
C GLN A 155 18.25 1.33 12.68
N GLN A 156 17.83 0.08 12.48
CA GLN A 156 16.43 -0.25 12.23
C GLN A 156 15.56 0.10 13.44
N ASP A 157 16.00 -0.21 14.65
CA ASP A 157 15.33 0.19 15.89
C ASP A 157 15.17 1.72 16.00
N ALA A 158 16.19 2.49 15.61
CA ALA A 158 16.14 3.95 15.62
C ALA A 158 15.06 4.48 14.68
N VAL A 159 15.00 3.93 13.47
CA VAL A 159 13.98 4.28 12.47
C VAL A 159 12.58 3.90 12.95
N ASP A 160 12.42 2.73 13.56
CA ASP A 160 11.11 2.24 14.01
C ASP A 160 10.58 3.03 15.21
N ILE A 161 11.44 3.34 16.20
CA ILE A 161 11.07 4.19 17.33
C ILE A 161 10.72 5.60 16.86
N ALA A 162 11.51 6.17 15.93
CA ALA A 162 11.24 7.49 15.38
C ALA A 162 9.92 7.54 14.58
N THR A 163 9.60 6.46 13.85
CA THR A 163 8.32 6.33 13.13
C THR A 163 7.16 6.34 14.12
N GLN A 164 7.24 5.56 15.19
CA GLN A 164 6.21 5.55 16.26
C GLN A 164 6.07 6.91 16.96
N ALA A 165 7.18 7.62 17.17
CA ALA A 165 7.18 8.94 17.78
C ALA A 165 6.43 9.96 16.91
N LEU A 166 6.65 9.92 15.59
CA LEU A 166 6.02 10.79 14.61
C LEU A 166 4.52 10.50 14.39
N GLU A 167 4.06 9.30 14.73
CA GLU A 167 2.63 8.95 14.70
C GLU A 167 1.89 9.44 15.95
N LYS A 168 2.58 9.47 17.10
CA LYS A 168 1.98 9.83 18.39
C LYS A 168 2.03 11.33 18.69
N TYR A 169 3.08 12.02 18.22
CA TYR A 169 3.36 13.40 18.58
C TYR A 169 3.57 14.26 17.33
N ASN A 170 3.04 15.50 17.37
CA ASN A 170 3.20 16.47 16.29
C ASN A 170 4.25 17.56 16.61
N ILE A 171 4.69 17.65 17.87
CA ILE A 171 5.65 18.66 18.34
C ILE A 171 7.06 18.06 18.33
N GLU A 172 8.00 18.70 17.63
CA GLU A 172 9.40 18.22 17.44
C GLU A 172 10.10 17.93 18.78
N LYS A 173 9.86 18.77 19.78
CA LYS A 173 10.36 18.59 21.15
C LYS A 173 9.89 17.27 21.78
N ASP A 174 8.62 16.93 21.63
CA ASP A 174 8.03 15.74 22.24
C ASP A 174 8.49 14.47 21.51
N ILE A 175 8.63 14.55 20.18
CA ILE A 175 9.22 13.49 19.36
C ILE A 175 10.65 13.19 19.83
N ALA A 176 11.49 14.22 19.98
CA ALA A 176 12.87 14.06 20.46
C ALA A 176 12.93 13.46 21.87
N ALA A 177 12.07 13.92 22.78
CA ALA A 177 11.99 13.42 24.14
C ALA A 177 11.56 11.94 24.20
N PHE A 178 10.61 11.54 23.35
CA PHE A 178 10.16 10.16 23.25
C PHE A 178 11.26 9.23 22.75
N ILE A 179 11.92 9.58 21.64
CA ILE A 179 13.01 8.78 21.05
C ILE A 179 14.13 8.60 22.06
N LYS A 180 14.57 9.68 22.71
CA LYS A 180 15.58 9.65 23.78
C LYS A 180 15.19 8.69 24.90
N LYS A 181 13.95 8.79 25.41
CA LYS A 181 13.49 7.98 26.54
C LYS A 181 13.47 6.49 26.23
N GLU A 182 13.03 6.11 25.03
CA GLU A 182 13.03 4.72 24.59
C GLU A 182 14.44 4.17 24.39
N PHE A 183 15.35 4.98 23.82
CA PHE A 183 16.76 4.60 23.66
C PHE A 183 17.50 4.48 25.00
N ASP A 184 17.29 5.42 25.92
CA ASP A 184 17.86 5.34 27.28
C ASP A 184 17.42 4.05 28.00
N LYS A 185 16.17 3.62 27.79
CA LYS A 185 15.61 2.40 28.38
C LYS A 185 16.20 1.13 27.75
N LYS A 186 16.44 1.12 26.44
CA LYS A 186 16.88 -0.07 25.69
C LYS A 186 18.40 -0.23 25.65
N TYR A 187 19.14 0.87 25.57
CA TYR A 187 20.58 0.92 25.30
C TYR A 187 21.39 1.63 26.39
N ASN A 188 20.78 1.79 27.57
CA ASN A 188 21.28 2.54 28.72
C ASN A 188 21.37 4.06 28.48
N PRO A 189 21.20 4.90 29.53
CA PRO A 189 21.50 6.33 29.46
C PRO A 189 22.97 6.58 29.02
N THR A 190 23.37 7.72 28.45
CA THR A 190 22.80 9.07 28.30
C THR A 190 22.65 9.45 26.80
N TRP A 191 21.52 9.11 26.19
CA TRP A 191 21.27 9.44 24.78
C TRP A 191 20.80 10.88 24.59
N HIS A 192 21.18 11.46 23.46
CA HIS A 192 20.76 12.78 23.02
C HIS A 192 20.08 12.67 21.66
N CYS A 193 18.90 13.25 21.53
CA CYS A 193 18.13 13.27 20.29
C CYS A 193 17.83 14.72 19.89
N ILE A 194 18.07 15.05 18.63
CA ILE A 194 17.73 16.34 18.01
C ILE A 194 16.81 16.04 16.83
N VAL A 195 15.68 16.75 16.77
CA VAL A 195 14.68 16.62 15.72
C VAL A 195 14.39 18.01 15.18
N GLY A 196 14.38 18.16 13.86
CA GLY A 196 14.07 19.43 13.22
C GLY A 196 14.16 19.34 11.70
N ARG A 197 13.64 20.34 11.00
CA ARG A 197 13.63 20.35 9.52
C ARG A 197 14.95 20.85 8.93
N ASN A 198 15.54 21.87 9.56
CA ASN A 198 16.79 22.50 9.10
C ASN A 198 17.70 22.76 10.32
N PHE A 199 18.74 21.93 10.47
CA PHE A 199 19.78 22.16 11.46
C PHE A 199 21.12 21.65 10.94
N GLY A 200 22.19 22.32 11.34
CA GLY A 200 23.55 21.81 11.27
C GLY A 200 23.98 21.35 12.66
N SER A 201 24.73 20.25 12.75
CA SER A 201 25.19 19.71 14.02
C SER A 201 26.62 19.20 13.88
N TYR A 202 27.46 19.54 14.86
CA TYR A 202 28.81 19.01 15.01
C TYR A 202 28.96 18.58 16.46
N VAL A 203 28.92 17.27 16.70
CA VAL A 203 28.83 16.70 18.06
C VAL A 203 29.91 15.64 18.25
N THR A 204 30.61 15.72 19.37
CA THR A 204 31.46 14.65 19.87
C THR A 204 30.57 13.58 20.49
N HIS A 205 30.77 12.33 20.09
CA HIS A 205 29.93 11.20 20.49
C HIS A 205 30.80 9.96 20.75
N GLU A 206 30.26 9.01 21.51
CA GLU A 206 30.88 7.69 21.68
C GLU A 206 30.89 6.92 20.35
N THR A 207 31.96 6.17 20.08
CA THR A 207 32.03 5.30 18.89
C THR A 207 30.88 4.28 18.91
N LYS A 208 30.34 3.94 17.74
CA LYS A 208 29.24 2.97 17.54
C LYS A 208 27.87 3.37 18.10
N HIS A 209 27.70 4.64 18.51
CA HIS A 209 26.44 5.15 19.06
C HIS A 209 26.01 6.46 18.40
N PHE A 210 26.00 6.50 17.07
CA PHE A 210 25.64 7.69 16.31
C PHE A 210 24.80 7.36 15.06
N ILE A 211 23.70 8.07 14.86
CA ILE A 211 22.89 7.98 13.64
C ILE A 211 22.28 9.32 13.27
N TYR A 212 22.31 9.60 11.97
CA TYR A 212 21.70 10.77 11.34
C TYR A 212 20.90 10.33 10.12
N PHE A 213 19.60 10.61 10.13
CA PHE A 213 18.70 10.20 9.06
C PHE A 213 17.52 11.17 8.90
N TYR A 214 16.89 11.10 7.73
CA TYR A 214 15.66 11.84 7.43
C TYR A 214 14.47 10.89 7.41
N LEU A 215 13.37 11.28 8.05
CA LEU A 215 12.05 10.67 7.89
C LEU A 215 11.14 11.68 7.19
N GLY A 216 11.05 11.56 5.85
CA GLY A 216 10.31 12.52 5.03
C GLY A 216 11.00 13.89 5.04
N GLN A 217 10.35 14.90 5.62
CA GLN A 217 10.87 16.27 5.72
C GLN A 217 11.54 16.59 7.08
N VAL A 218 11.54 15.63 8.01
CA VAL A 218 12.09 15.82 9.35
C VAL A 218 13.44 15.11 9.44
N ALA A 219 14.48 15.84 9.83
CA ALA A 219 15.78 15.27 10.14
C ALA A 219 15.84 14.87 11.63
N ILE A 220 16.46 13.72 11.89
CA ILE A 220 16.62 13.15 13.23
C ILE A 220 18.08 12.79 13.40
N LEU A 221 18.67 13.32 14.46
CA LEU A 221 20.03 13.03 14.90
C LEU A 221 19.96 12.41 16.29
N LEU A 222 20.52 11.23 16.44
CA LEU A 222 20.57 10.49 17.70
C LEU A 222 22.00 10.07 17.97
N PHE A 223 22.52 10.44 19.13
CA PHE A 223 23.89 10.12 19.53
C PHE A 223 24.01 9.94 21.04
N LYS A 224 25.03 9.19 21.46
CA LYS A 224 25.37 9.02 22.88
C LYS A 224 26.63 9.81 23.23
N SER A 225 26.62 10.45 24.40
CA SER A 225 27.76 11.16 24.95
C SER A 225 27.83 10.89 26.45
N GLY A 226 29.00 10.47 26.93
CA GLY A 226 29.27 10.10 28.32
C GLY A 226 30.76 9.95 28.56
#